data_AF-F5RBZ9-F1
#
_entry.id   AF-F5RBZ9-F1
#
_cell.length_a   1.000
_cell.length_b   1.000
_cell.length_c   1.000
_cell.angle_alpha   90.00
_cell.angle_beta   90.00
_cell.angle_gamma   90.00
#
_symmetry.space_group_name_H-M   'P 1'
#
loop_
_entity.id
_entity.type
_entity.pdbx_description
1 polymer ?
#
loop_
_entity_poly.entity_id
_entity_poly.type
_entity_poly.pdbx_seq_one_letter_code
_entity_poly.pdbx_strand_id
1 'polypeptide(L)'
;MFGTMVGGIGSFKTDKRLLTPGSMYPYAPALFDYIRRAMPLTAPQSLSNDETYALTAYLLHLNGLSGEDAEMNATSLAAIRMPNRDGFIVDDRPDTNAVRCMQDCRPLRTSVPAP
;
A
#
# COMPACT_ATOMS: atom_id res chain seq x y z
N MET A 1 9.63 2.16 -16.11
CA MET A 1 10.23 3.13 -15.16
C MET A 1 9.85 2.67 -13.76
N PHE A 2 10.82 2.44 -12.88
CA PHE A 2 10.55 2.02 -11.50
C PHE A 2 10.03 3.22 -10.69
N GLY A 3 9.10 2.98 -9.76
CA GLY A 3 8.58 4.02 -8.87
C GLY A 3 9.60 4.42 -7.79
N THR A 4 9.36 5.56 -7.13
CA THR A 4 10.18 5.97 -5.97
C THR A 4 9.88 5.11 -4.74
N MET A 5 10.92 4.78 -3.98
CA MET A 5 10.82 4.03 -2.72
C MET A 5 10.78 4.95 -1.48
N VAL A 6 11.00 6.25 -1.67
CA VAL A 6 11.21 7.21 -0.57
C VAL A 6 10.36 8.46 -0.78
N GLY A 7 9.82 8.98 0.32
CA GLY A 7 9.05 10.22 0.38
C GLY A 7 7.54 10.00 0.27
N GLY A 8 6.79 11.09 0.26
CA GLY A 8 5.33 11.04 0.13
C GLY A 8 4.55 10.83 1.42
N ILE A 9 5.21 10.69 2.57
CA ILE A 9 4.54 10.70 3.89
C ILE A 9 3.75 12.01 4.03
N GLY A 10 2.46 11.90 4.33
CA GLY A 10 1.55 13.05 4.43
C GLY A 10 0.94 13.53 3.09
N SER A 11 1.37 12.98 1.94
CA SER A 11 0.90 13.44 0.62
C SER A 11 -0.55 13.05 0.27
N PHE A 12 -1.19 12.16 1.04
CA PHE A 12 -2.52 11.63 0.70
C PHE A 12 -3.64 12.67 0.77
N LYS A 13 -3.42 13.76 1.53
CA LYS A 13 -4.32 14.91 1.64
C LYS A 13 -4.04 16.00 0.59
N THR A 14 -3.09 15.78 -0.30
CA THR A 14 -2.72 16.73 -1.36
C THR A 14 -3.21 16.24 -2.72
N ASP A 15 -3.22 17.14 -3.72
CA ASP A 15 -3.61 16.81 -5.08
C ASP A 15 -2.66 15.78 -5.73
N LYS A 16 -1.36 15.85 -5.39
CA LYS A 16 -0.34 14.92 -5.90
C LYS A 16 0.05 13.92 -4.81
N ARG A 17 -0.66 12.79 -4.80
CA ARG A 17 -0.35 11.66 -3.90
C ARG A 17 0.90 10.94 -4.38
N LEU A 18 1.87 10.76 -3.49
CA LEU A 18 3.08 9.99 -3.74
C LEU A 18 2.99 8.68 -2.97
N LEU A 19 2.73 7.58 -3.69
CA LEU A 19 2.61 6.24 -3.15
C LEU A 19 3.99 5.58 -3.12
N THR A 20 4.54 5.43 -1.93
CA THR A 20 5.81 4.76 -1.65
C THR A 20 5.60 3.75 -0.53
N PRO A 21 6.53 2.81 -0.31
CA PRO A 21 6.46 1.93 0.85
C PRO A 21 6.34 2.70 2.18
N GLY A 22 7.09 3.80 2.34
CA GLY A 22 7.06 4.63 3.54
C GLY A 22 5.74 5.39 3.73
N SER A 23 5.12 5.86 2.64
CA SER A 23 3.87 6.64 2.71
C SER A 23 2.61 5.78 2.74
N MET A 24 2.62 4.60 2.11
CA MET A 24 1.43 3.79 1.87
C MET A 24 1.35 2.55 2.75
N TYR A 25 2.44 1.83 3.00
CA TYR A 25 2.34 0.52 3.66
C TYR A 25 1.92 0.69 5.13
N PRO A 26 0.93 -0.10 5.62
CA PRO A 26 0.50 -0.04 7.01
C PRO A 26 1.42 -0.84 7.97
N TYR A 27 2.21 -1.76 7.43
CA TYR A 27 3.10 -2.65 8.19
C TYR A 27 4.49 -2.70 7.54
N ALA A 28 5.55 -2.43 8.31
CA ALA A 28 6.93 -2.50 7.83
C ALA A 28 7.33 -3.91 7.33
N PRO A 29 6.88 -5.03 7.93
CA PRO A 29 7.18 -6.38 7.42
C PRO A 29 6.76 -6.64 5.97
N ALA A 30 5.76 -5.93 5.44
CA ALA A 30 5.35 -6.06 4.04
C ALA A 30 6.47 -5.66 3.06
N LEU A 31 7.30 -4.67 3.43
CA LEU A 31 8.45 -4.26 2.63
C LEU A 31 9.52 -5.36 2.60
N PHE A 32 9.84 -5.94 3.77
CA PHE A 32 10.78 -7.05 3.86
C PHE A 32 10.33 -8.25 3.03
N ASP A 33 9.06 -8.65 3.15
CA ASP A 33 8.52 -9.81 2.42
C ASP A 33 8.57 -9.59 0.90
N TYR A 34 8.23 -8.37 0.45
CA TYR A 34 8.33 -8.00 -0.96
C TYR A 34 9.77 -8.05 -1.48
N ILE A 35 10.72 -7.46 -0.73
CA ILE A 35 12.14 -7.49 -1.10
C ILE A 35 12.63 -8.94 -1.19
N ARG A 36 12.35 -9.74 -0.17
CA ARG A 36 12.77 -11.15 -0.11
C ARG A 36 12.27 -11.97 -1.30
N ARG A 37 11.00 -11.83 -1.65
CA ARG A 37 10.33 -12.72 -2.61
C ARG A 37 10.44 -12.25 -4.05
N ALA A 38 10.53 -10.95 -4.28
CA ALA A 38 10.37 -10.36 -5.60
C ALA A 38 11.56 -9.50 -6.05
N MET A 39 12.52 -9.21 -5.17
CA MET A 39 13.70 -8.41 -5.49
C MET A 39 15.02 -9.18 -5.35
N PRO A 40 16.06 -8.77 -6.09
CA PRO A 40 16.01 -7.86 -7.25
C PRO A 40 15.18 -8.45 -8.41
N LEU A 41 14.60 -7.60 -9.27
CA LEU A 41 13.70 -8.05 -10.34
C LEU A 41 14.31 -9.11 -11.26
N THR A 42 15.62 -9.02 -11.52
CA THR A 42 16.34 -9.95 -12.39
C THR A 42 16.81 -11.22 -11.66
N ALA A 43 16.73 -11.26 -10.33
CA ALA A 43 17.16 -12.39 -9.51
C ALA A 43 16.37 -12.46 -8.18
N PRO A 44 15.06 -12.73 -8.21
CA PRO A 44 14.27 -12.84 -6.97
C PRO A 44 14.83 -13.91 -6.04
N GLN A 45 14.72 -13.70 -4.72
CA GLN A 45 15.23 -14.62 -3.68
C GLN A 45 16.76 -14.83 -3.70
N SER A 46 17.52 -13.97 -4.38
CA SER A 46 19.00 -14.04 -4.37
C SER A 46 19.64 -13.45 -3.11
N LEU A 47 18.92 -12.61 -2.37
CA LEU A 47 19.42 -12.00 -1.13
C LEU A 47 19.28 -12.96 0.06
N SER A 48 20.29 -12.98 0.91
CA SER A 48 20.24 -13.61 2.23
C SER A 48 19.27 -12.89 3.17
N ASN A 49 18.97 -13.51 4.32
CA ASN A 49 18.12 -12.91 5.34
C ASN A 49 18.70 -11.58 5.84
N ASP A 50 20.00 -11.56 6.11
CA ASP A 50 20.70 -10.39 6.68
C ASP A 50 20.74 -9.24 5.67
N GLU A 51 21.03 -9.53 4.39
CA GLU A 51 20.97 -8.53 3.32
C GLU A 51 19.55 -7.97 3.15
N THR A 52 18.53 -8.81 3.26
CA THR A 52 17.13 -8.37 3.18
C THR A 52 16.76 -7.46 4.35
N TYR A 53 17.16 -7.80 5.58
CA TYR A 53 16.93 -6.96 6.75
C TYR A 53 17.69 -5.63 6.64
N ALA A 54 18.96 -5.66 6.24
CA ALA A 54 19.78 -4.46 6.05
C ALA A 54 19.19 -3.53 4.97
N LEU A 55 18.78 -4.07 3.82
CA LEU A 55 18.14 -3.28 2.77
C LEU A 55 16.79 -2.71 3.21
N THR A 56 16.00 -3.48 3.97
CA THR A 56 14.75 -2.99 4.55
C THR A 56 15.00 -1.85 5.53
N ALA A 57 15.98 -2.00 6.43
CA ALA A 57 16.38 -0.98 7.39
C ALA A 57 16.82 0.31 6.70
N TYR A 58 17.63 0.19 5.64
CA TYR A 58 18.09 1.32 4.85
C TYR A 58 16.93 2.09 4.23
N LEU A 59 15.97 1.40 3.60
CA LEU A 59 14.80 2.06 3.01
C LEU A 59 13.89 2.72 4.05
N LEU A 60 13.74 2.11 5.23
CA LEU A 60 12.98 2.70 6.33
C LEU A 60 13.70 3.93 6.90
N HIS A 61 15.02 3.88 7.02
CA HIS A 61 15.85 5.03 7.44
C HIS A 61 15.72 6.21 6.47
N LEU A 62 15.80 5.96 5.16
CA LEU A 62 15.60 7.00 4.14
C LEU A 62 14.20 7.65 4.20
N ASN A 63 13.21 6.93 4.74
CA ASN A 63 11.86 7.47 4.99
C ASN A 63 11.70 8.11 6.39
N GLY A 64 12.77 8.19 7.18
CA GLY A 64 12.74 8.73 8.55
C GLY A 64 12.04 7.82 9.56
N LEU A 65 11.92 6.52 9.28
CA LEU A 65 11.19 5.55 10.10
C LEU A 65 12.11 4.70 10.99
N SER A 66 13.43 4.79 10.81
CA SER A 66 14.44 4.16 11.68
C SER A 66 15.69 5.04 11.79
N GLY A 67 16.44 4.86 12.88
CA GLY A 67 17.74 5.50 13.05
C GLY A 67 18.78 5.01 12.04
N GLU A 68 19.85 5.78 11.86
CA GLU A 68 20.97 5.45 10.97
C GLU A 68 21.69 4.17 11.40
N ASP A 69 21.94 4.03 12.71
CA ASP A 69 22.60 2.87 13.31
C ASP A 69 21.62 1.76 13.76
N ALA A 70 20.38 1.78 13.26
CA ALA A 70 19.36 0.85 13.72
C ALA A 70 19.58 -0.58 13.19
N GLU A 71 19.85 -1.53 14.08
CA GLU A 71 19.88 -2.94 13.72
C GLU A 71 18.46 -3.52 13.53
N MET A 72 18.24 -4.12 12.37
CA MET A 72 16.92 -4.64 11.99
C MET A 72 16.87 -6.16 12.07
N ASN A 73 15.86 -6.68 12.74
CA ASN A 73 15.54 -8.10 12.84
C ASN A 73 14.02 -8.29 12.88
N ALA A 74 13.55 -9.53 13.02
CA ALA A 74 12.13 -9.84 13.05
C ALA A 74 11.36 -9.06 14.13
N THR A 75 11.96 -8.87 15.31
CA THR A 75 11.35 -8.16 16.44
C THR A 75 11.37 -6.64 16.23
N SER A 76 12.52 -6.06 15.87
CA SER A 76 12.62 -4.61 15.68
C SER A 76 11.83 -4.13 14.46
N LEU A 77 11.77 -4.91 13.38
CA LEU A 77 10.96 -4.60 12.20
C LEU A 77 9.46 -4.59 12.50
N ALA A 78 8.96 -5.57 13.27
CA ALA A 78 7.56 -5.64 13.65
C ALA A 78 7.14 -4.52 14.61
N ALA A 79 8.10 -3.96 15.37
CA ALA A 79 7.86 -2.86 16.30
C ALA A 79 7.68 -1.50 15.59
N ILE A 80 8.08 -1.37 14.33
CA ILE A 80 7.95 -0.11 13.57
C ILE A 80 6.47 0.16 13.29
N ARG A 81 5.97 1.28 13.83
CA ARG A 81 4.65 1.82 13.50
C ARG A 81 4.75 2.69 12.26
N MET A 82 4.28 2.18 11.13
CA MET A 82 4.23 2.93 9.87
C MET A 82 3.25 4.12 9.95
N PRO A 83 3.48 5.23 9.23
CA PRO A 83 2.62 6.40 9.27
C PRO A 83 1.18 6.13 8.81
N ASN A 84 0.99 5.20 7.88
CA ASN A 84 -0.32 4.84 7.32
C ASN A 84 -0.96 3.62 8.02
N ARG A 85 -0.58 3.34 9.28
CA ARG A 85 -1.04 2.16 10.05
C ARG A 85 -2.57 2.04 10.07
N ASP A 86 -3.25 3.17 10.23
CA ASP A 86 -4.70 3.26 10.41
C ASP A 86 -5.40 3.83 9.15
N GLY A 87 -4.69 3.88 8.01
CA GLY A 87 -5.19 4.48 6.77
C GLY A 87 -5.97 3.54 5.85
N PHE A 88 -6.24 2.32 6.29
CA PHE A 88 -6.99 1.31 5.53
C PHE A 88 -8.25 0.92 6.29
N ILE A 89 -9.34 0.74 5.54
CA ILE A 89 -10.61 0.23 6.03
C ILE A 89 -10.96 -1.06 5.29
N VAL A 90 -11.72 -1.93 5.95
CA VAL A 90 -12.38 -3.04 5.26
C VAL A 90 -13.43 -2.44 4.34
N ASP A 91 -13.57 -3.00 3.13
CA ASP A 91 -14.61 -2.58 2.20
C ASP A 91 -15.99 -2.74 2.84
N ASP A 92 -16.65 -1.63 3.10
CA ASP A 92 -17.98 -1.54 3.71
C ASP A 92 -19.08 -1.28 2.68
N ARG A 93 -18.73 -1.25 1.39
CA ARG A 93 -19.68 -1.02 0.31
C ARG A 93 -20.60 -2.24 0.16
N PRO A 94 -21.90 -2.02 -0.12
CA PRO A 94 -22.79 -3.13 -0.43
C PRO A 94 -22.47 -3.72 -1.81
N ASP A 95 -22.72 -5.03 -1.99
CA ASP A 95 -22.56 -5.72 -3.27
C ASP A 95 -23.24 -4.98 -4.43
N THR A 96 -24.41 -4.39 -4.16
CA THR A 96 -25.05 -3.42 -5.05
C THR A 96 -25.69 -2.28 -4.25
N ASN A 97 -25.58 -1.04 -4.74
CA ASN A 97 -26.37 0.10 -4.26
C ASN A 97 -27.80 0.11 -4.81
N ALA A 98 -28.18 -0.90 -5.60
CA ALA A 98 -29.44 -0.93 -6.32
C ALA A 98 -30.56 -1.44 -5.41
N VAL A 99 -31.27 -0.52 -4.77
CA VAL A 99 -32.60 -0.82 -4.24
C VAL A 99 -33.54 -0.89 -5.43
N ARG A 100 -34.11 -2.07 -5.74
CA ARG A 100 -35.14 -2.18 -6.78
C ARG A 100 -36.30 -1.29 -6.38
N CYS A 101 -36.68 -0.39 -7.27
CA CYS A 101 -37.96 0.28 -7.15
C CYS A 101 -39.06 -0.75 -7.44
N MET A 102 -40.04 -0.86 -6.52
CA MET A 102 -41.12 -1.85 -6.60
C MET A 102 -42.45 -1.24 -7.09
N GLN A 103 -42.64 0.07 -6.94
CA GLN A 103 -43.87 0.79 -7.28
C GLN A 103 -43.54 2.21 -7.78
N ASP A 104 -44.30 2.72 -8.76
CA ASP A 104 -44.18 4.07 -9.35
C ASP A 104 -42.76 4.47 -9.78
N CYS A 105 -42.06 3.52 -10.39
CA CYS A 105 -40.66 3.69 -10.76
C CYS A 105 -40.46 4.65 -11.92
N ARG A 106 -39.39 5.45 -11.84
CA ARG A 106 -38.98 6.29 -12.96
C ARG A 106 -38.74 5.39 -14.19
N PRO A 107 -39.44 5.60 -15.31
CA PRO A 107 -39.26 4.78 -16.50
C PRO A 107 -37.80 4.86 -16.95
N LEU A 108 -37.17 3.71 -17.16
CA LEU A 108 -35.86 3.64 -17.78
C LEU A 108 -36.02 4.19 -19.20
N ARG A 109 -35.30 5.27 -19.50
CA ARG A 109 -35.34 6.07 -20.74
C ARG A 109 -35.99 5.33 -21.92
N THR A 110 -37.21 5.72 -22.26
CA THR A 110 -37.90 5.32 -23.48
C THR A 110 -37.18 5.91 -24.69
N SER A 111 -36.35 5.13 -25.38
CA SER A 111 -36.02 5.39 -26.79
C SER A 111 -35.63 4.11 -27.51
N VAL A 112 -36.59 3.19 -27.66
CA VAL A 112 -36.62 2.28 -28.80
C VAL A 112 -38.05 2.31 -29.33
N PRO A 113 -38.32 2.94 -30.49
CA PRO A 113 -39.61 2.78 -31.14
C PRO A 113 -39.75 1.31 -31.55
N ALA A 114 -40.91 0.72 -31.30
CA ALA A 114 -41.26 -0.63 -31.76
C ALA A 114 -41.17 -0.71 -33.31
N PRO A 115 -40.86 -1.90 -33.86
CA PRO A 115 -40.82 -2.12 -35.31
C PRO A 115 -42.17 -1.87 -35.99
#